data_AF-A0A1X7C6X6-F1
#
_entry.id   AF-A0A1X7C6X6-F1
#
_cell.length_a   1.000
_cell.length_b   1.000
_cell.length_c   1.000
_cell.angle_alpha   90.00
_cell.angle_beta   90.00
_cell.angle_gamma   90.00
#
_symmetry.space_group_name_H-M   'P 1'
#
loop_
_entity.id
_entity.type
_entity.pdbx_description
1 polymer ?
#
loop_
_entity_poly.entity_id
_entity_poly.type
_entity_poly.pdbx_seq_one_letter_code
_entity_poly.pdbx_strand_id
1 'polypeptide(L)'
;MDINKMRDLKALAETCLSHQSLRFMRSHGALYIRNDNGIVFDVHQNRSFPDLMAQNKDYADFALACTPATVLALLAELNRLATSRSKKERELEQELEVWHRGPFCWTCGDAGDVHDITGEWRGECDCLSAQLINANRERDQLKAENEALRKDAERYRFVRNPIGTSSPLAIWNEGKMPLFSSMADAVVDEFMAKEASHG
;
A
#
# COMPACT_ATOMS: atom_id res chain seq x y z
N MET A 1 -28.70 -0.33 6.91
CA MET A 1 -30.15 -0.08 6.67
C MET A 1 -30.73 -1.32 6.00
N ASP A 2 -31.82 -1.85 6.52
CA ASP A 2 -32.43 -3.09 5.99
C ASP A 2 -33.00 -2.84 4.59
N ILE A 3 -32.51 -3.57 3.58
CA ILE A 3 -32.88 -3.43 2.16
C ILE A 3 -34.38 -3.66 1.97
N ASN A 4 -34.99 -4.51 2.80
CA ASN A 4 -36.42 -4.79 2.74
C ASN A 4 -37.24 -3.53 3.09
N LYS A 5 -36.81 -2.78 4.11
CA LYS A 5 -37.49 -1.54 4.51
C LYS A 5 -37.47 -0.46 3.42
N MET A 6 -36.40 -0.35 2.63
CA MET A 6 -36.36 0.60 1.50
C MET A 6 -37.30 0.18 0.36
N ARG A 7 -37.34 -1.12 0.05
CA ARG A 7 -38.23 -1.65 -0.98
C ARG A 7 -39.69 -1.41 -0.60
N ASP A 8 -40.04 -1.71 0.65
CA ASP A 8 -41.41 -1.55 1.15
C ASP A 8 -41.80 -0.07 1.19
N LEU A 9 -40.89 0.82 1.61
CA LEU A 9 -41.12 2.27 1.60
C LEU A 9 -41.36 2.81 0.19
N LYS A 10 -40.59 2.34 -0.80
CA LYS A 10 -40.76 2.74 -2.20
C LYS A 10 -42.16 2.36 -2.71
N ALA A 11 -42.58 1.12 -2.48
CA ALA A 11 -43.89 0.63 -2.92
C ALA A 11 -45.05 1.40 -2.28
N LEU A 12 -44.93 1.74 -0.98
CA LEU A 12 -45.91 2.57 -0.28
C LEU A 12 -45.98 3.99 -0.88
N ALA A 13 -44.82 4.60 -1.17
CA ALA A 13 -44.78 5.93 -1.78
C ALA A 13 -45.37 5.93 -3.21
N GLU A 14 -45.06 4.91 -4.03
CA GLU A 14 -45.64 4.78 -5.38
C GLU A 14 -47.16 4.65 -5.35
N THR A 15 -47.69 3.86 -4.40
CA THR A 15 -49.15 3.72 -4.21
C THR A 15 -49.80 5.06 -3.89
N CYS A 16 -49.21 5.80 -2.95
CA CYS A 16 -49.73 7.10 -2.50
C CYS A 16 -49.54 8.23 -3.51
N LEU A 17 -48.76 8.05 -4.58
CA LEU A 17 -48.48 9.10 -5.57
C LEU A 17 -49.74 9.55 -6.31
N SER A 18 -50.69 8.63 -6.49
CA SER A 18 -51.98 8.90 -7.14
C SER A 18 -53.04 9.48 -6.19
N HIS A 19 -52.77 9.50 -4.89
CA HIS A 19 -53.71 9.98 -3.89
C HIS A 19 -53.67 11.50 -3.78
N GLN A 20 -54.75 12.09 -3.25
CA GLN A 20 -54.81 13.53 -3.00
C GLN A 20 -53.76 13.97 -1.96
N SER A 21 -53.12 15.09 -2.24
CA SER A 21 -52.15 15.72 -1.34
C SER A 21 -52.77 16.06 0.01
N LEU A 22 -52.04 15.73 1.07
CA LEU A 22 -52.37 16.14 2.42
C LEU A 22 -52.08 17.63 2.63
N ARG A 23 -52.84 18.26 3.53
CA ARG A 23 -52.66 19.66 3.92
C ARG A 23 -53.09 19.90 5.36
N PHE A 24 -52.54 20.95 5.95
CA PHE A 24 -53.01 21.41 7.26
C PHE A 24 -54.41 22.03 7.14
N MET A 25 -55.27 21.70 8.10
CA MET A 25 -56.57 22.33 8.24
C MET A 25 -56.92 22.48 9.71
N ARG A 26 -57.41 23.65 10.09
CA ARG A 26 -57.94 23.89 11.44
C ARG A 26 -59.45 23.67 11.43
N SER A 27 -59.96 22.92 12.40
CA SER A 27 -61.40 22.72 12.59
C SER A 27 -61.71 22.58 14.07
N HIS A 28 -62.77 23.26 14.54
CA HIS A 28 -63.25 23.17 15.93
C HIS A 28 -62.15 23.37 17.01
N GLY A 29 -61.17 24.25 16.75
CA GLY A 29 -60.09 24.54 17.69
C GLY A 29 -58.89 23.58 17.65
N ALA A 30 -58.94 22.51 16.84
CA ALA A 30 -57.86 21.55 16.65
C ALA A 30 -57.20 21.67 15.26
N LEU A 31 -55.98 21.16 15.13
CA LEU A 31 -55.19 21.17 13.89
C LEU A 31 -55.07 19.75 13.35
N TYR A 32 -55.33 19.57 12.06
CA TYR A 32 -55.31 18.27 11.41
C TYR A 32 -54.45 18.29 10.15
N ILE A 33 -53.88 17.15 9.80
CA ILE A 33 -53.41 16.86 8.44
C ILE A 33 -54.48 16.02 7.75
N ARG A 34 -55.03 16.52 6.65
CA ARG A 34 -56.16 15.91 5.96
C ARG A 34 -56.14 16.13 4.45
N ASN A 35 -56.96 15.37 3.74
CA ASN A 35 -57.35 15.64 2.35
C ASN A 35 -58.87 15.84 2.27
N ASP A 36 -59.44 15.78 1.07
CA ASP A 36 -60.89 15.97 0.88
C ASP A 36 -61.67 14.75 1.38
N ASN A 37 -61.04 13.58 1.40
CA ASN A 37 -61.64 12.31 1.84
C ASN A 37 -61.69 12.16 3.36
N GLY A 38 -60.94 12.97 4.14
CA GLY A 38 -61.02 12.95 5.60
C GLY A 38 -59.71 13.26 6.30
N ILE A 39 -59.75 13.11 7.63
CA ILE A 39 -58.62 13.35 8.55
C ILE A 39 -57.67 12.16 8.49
N VAL A 40 -56.36 12.42 8.35
CA VAL A 40 -55.32 11.40 8.36
C VAL A 40 -54.49 11.47 9.65
N PHE A 41 -54.17 12.67 10.12
CA PHE A 41 -53.50 12.88 11.41
C PHE A 41 -54.20 13.97 12.23
N ASP A 42 -54.31 13.73 13.53
CA ASP A 42 -54.68 14.74 14.52
C ASP A 42 -53.42 15.30 15.17
N VAL A 43 -53.26 16.63 15.12
CA VAL A 43 -52.12 17.35 15.67
C VAL A 43 -52.57 18.06 16.93
N HIS A 44 -52.43 17.35 18.05
CA HIS A 44 -52.78 17.86 19.37
C HIS A 44 -51.89 19.03 19.76
N GLN A 45 -52.49 20.22 19.81
CA GLN A 45 -51.89 21.44 20.31
C GLN A 45 -52.61 21.84 21.61
N ASN A 46 -52.16 21.30 22.75
CA ASN A 46 -52.75 21.69 24.03
C ASN A 46 -52.31 23.13 24.37
N ARG A 47 -53.29 24.06 24.42
CA ARG A 47 -53.06 25.48 24.77
C ARG A 47 -52.50 25.68 26.18
N SER A 48 -52.70 24.73 27.09
CA SER A 48 -52.26 24.85 28.48
C SER A 48 -50.76 24.59 28.67
N PHE A 49 -50.10 23.91 27.72
CA PHE A 49 -48.67 23.57 27.79
C PHE A 49 -48.01 23.65 26.40
N PRO A 50 -47.83 24.86 25.86
CA PRO A 50 -47.33 25.06 24.50
C PRO A 50 -45.94 24.46 24.27
N ASP A 51 -45.05 24.52 25.26
CA ASP A 51 -43.64 24.09 25.12
C ASP A 51 -43.48 22.56 25.04
N LEU A 52 -44.35 21.80 25.72
CA LEU A 52 -44.34 20.33 25.70
C LEU A 52 -44.93 19.75 24.40
N MET A 53 -45.67 20.56 23.64
CA MET A 53 -46.43 20.12 22.46
C MET A 53 -45.91 20.76 21.15
N ALA A 54 -44.92 21.65 21.22
CA ALA A 54 -44.25 22.20 20.04
C ALA A 54 -43.67 21.09 19.15
N GLN A 55 -43.11 20.05 19.77
CA GLN A 55 -42.57 18.86 19.09
C GLN A 55 -43.61 18.13 18.22
N ASN A 56 -44.88 18.09 18.63
CA ASN A 56 -45.94 17.45 17.85
C ASN A 56 -46.19 18.19 16.53
N LYS A 57 -46.08 19.52 16.57
CA LYS A 57 -46.16 20.33 15.36
C LYS A 57 -44.95 20.07 14.46
N ASP A 58 -43.75 19.95 15.02
CA ASP A 58 -42.55 19.66 14.24
C ASP A 58 -42.65 18.30 13.53
N TYR A 59 -43.13 17.25 14.21
CA TYR A 59 -43.40 15.95 13.58
C TYR A 59 -44.49 16.03 12.50
N ALA A 60 -45.54 16.82 12.72
CA ALA A 60 -46.59 17.03 11.73
C ALA A 60 -46.06 17.77 10.48
N ASP A 61 -45.23 18.79 10.68
CA ASP A 61 -44.58 19.53 9.60
C ASP A 61 -43.64 18.61 8.81
N PHE A 62 -42.85 17.77 9.50
CA PHE A 62 -42.02 16.75 8.86
C PHE A 62 -42.84 15.74 8.04
N ALA A 63 -43.90 15.18 8.63
CA ALA A 63 -44.78 14.24 7.94
C ALA A 63 -45.41 14.85 6.67
N LEU A 64 -45.78 16.14 6.72
CA LEU A 64 -46.32 16.84 5.56
C LEU A 64 -45.26 17.11 4.47
N ALA A 65 -44.02 17.39 4.87
CA ALA A 65 -42.90 17.57 3.94
C ALA A 65 -42.48 16.25 3.26
N CYS A 66 -42.64 15.12 3.96
CA CYS A 66 -42.43 13.77 3.44
C CYS A 66 -43.53 13.31 2.48
N THR A 67 -43.80 14.11 1.45
CA THR A 67 -44.73 13.72 0.38
C THR A 67 -44.22 12.47 -0.36
N PRO A 68 -45.10 11.68 -0.98
CA PRO A 68 -44.69 10.53 -1.78
C PRO A 68 -43.65 10.89 -2.85
N ALA A 69 -43.81 12.04 -3.51
CA ALA A 69 -42.86 12.55 -4.49
C ALA A 69 -41.49 12.87 -3.87
N THR A 70 -41.46 13.53 -2.71
CA THR A 70 -40.22 13.84 -1.98
C THR A 70 -39.48 12.56 -1.61
N VAL A 71 -40.20 11.56 -1.05
CA VAL A 71 -39.61 10.29 -0.63
C VAL A 71 -39.03 9.54 -1.83
N LEU A 72 -39.75 9.47 -2.95
CA LEU A 72 -39.25 8.82 -4.17
C LEU A 72 -38.04 9.53 -4.75
N ALA A 73 -38.01 10.87 -4.74
CA ALA A 73 -36.85 11.63 -5.19
C ALA A 73 -35.61 11.37 -4.32
N LEU A 74 -35.77 11.32 -3.00
CA LEU A 74 -34.68 10.98 -2.08
C LEU A 74 -34.18 9.54 -2.29
N LEU A 75 -35.09 8.57 -2.49
CA LEU A 75 -34.72 7.19 -2.78
C LEU A 75 -33.99 7.07 -4.13
N ALA A 76 -34.42 7.81 -5.15
CA ALA A 76 -33.73 7.86 -6.43
C ALA A 76 -32.31 8.43 -6.28
N GLU A 77 -32.15 9.49 -5.48
CA GLU A 77 -30.84 10.08 -5.21
C GLU A 77 -29.92 9.13 -4.42
N LEU A 78 -30.44 8.41 -3.42
CA LEU A 78 -29.69 7.37 -2.71
C LEU A 78 -29.19 6.27 -3.65
N ASN A 79 -30.04 5.81 -4.58
CA ASN A 79 -29.63 4.82 -5.59
C ASN A 79 -28.56 5.36 -6.54
N ARG A 80 -28.69 6.63 -6.97
CA ARG A 80 -27.69 7.31 -7.80
C ARG A 80 -26.34 7.41 -7.08
N LEU A 81 -26.36 7.82 -5.81
CA LEU A 81 -25.16 7.91 -4.97
C LEU A 81 -24.52 6.56 -4.73
N ALA A 82 -25.31 5.51 -4.46
CA ALA A 82 -24.80 4.14 -4.31
C ALA A 82 -24.10 3.65 -5.58
N THR A 83 -24.69 3.92 -6.75
CA THR A 83 -24.09 3.59 -8.05
C THR A 83 -22.81 4.37 -8.31
N SER A 84 -22.82 5.68 -8.03
CA SER A 84 -21.65 6.55 -8.16
C SER A 84 -20.50 6.10 -7.24
N ARG A 85 -20.81 5.75 -5.98
CA ARG A 85 -19.83 5.23 -5.03
C ARG A 85 -19.24 3.91 -5.52
N SER A 86 -20.08 2.95 -5.93
CA SER A 86 -19.60 1.67 -6.46
C SER A 86 -18.75 1.83 -7.72
N LYS A 87 -19.10 2.79 -8.60
CA LYS A 87 -18.28 3.12 -9.77
C LYS A 87 -16.92 3.67 -9.37
N LYS A 88 -16.88 4.63 -8.44
CA LYS A 88 -15.63 5.19 -7.91
C LYS A 88 -14.78 4.16 -7.19
N GLU A 89 -15.39 3.26 -6.42
CA GLU A 89 -14.69 2.15 -5.76
C GLU A 89 -14.03 1.25 -6.81
N ARG A 90 -14.73 0.91 -7.90
CA ARG A 90 -14.13 0.14 -9.01
C ARG A 90 -13.05 0.90 -9.77
N GLU A 91 -13.23 2.19 -10.02
CA GLU A 91 -12.21 3.04 -10.65
C GLU A 91 -10.96 3.10 -9.77
N LEU A 92 -11.13 3.28 -8.45
CA LEU A 92 -10.04 3.28 -7.50
C LEU A 92 -9.37 1.90 -7.38
N GLU A 93 -10.13 0.81 -7.39
CA GLU A 93 -9.59 -0.55 -7.43
C GLU A 93 -8.77 -0.79 -8.70
N GLN A 94 -9.23 -0.29 -9.86
CA GLN A 94 -8.48 -0.35 -11.11
C GLN A 94 -7.22 0.50 -11.07
N GLU A 95 -7.31 1.74 -10.57
CA GLU A 95 -6.14 2.60 -10.36
C GLU A 95 -5.14 1.96 -9.40
N LEU A 96 -5.62 1.38 -8.29
CA LEU A 96 -4.81 0.64 -7.34
C LEU A 96 -4.20 -0.60 -7.98
N GLU A 97 -4.92 -1.34 -8.83
CA GLU A 97 -4.37 -2.48 -9.56
C GLU A 97 -3.30 -2.03 -10.55
N VAL A 98 -3.49 -0.93 -11.27
CA VAL A 98 -2.48 -0.31 -12.14
C VAL A 98 -1.27 0.14 -11.31
N TRP A 99 -1.48 0.66 -10.10
CA TRP A 99 -0.42 1.10 -9.21
C TRP A 99 0.34 -0.07 -8.58
N HIS A 100 -0.37 -1.12 -8.14
CA HIS A 100 0.21 -2.38 -7.64
C HIS A 100 0.95 -3.15 -8.75
N ARG A 101 0.46 -3.06 -9.98
CA ARG A 101 1.15 -3.60 -11.15
C ARG A 101 2.24 -2.67 -11.68
N GLY A 102 2.24 -1.40 -11.25
CA GLY A 102 3.27 -0.37 -11.44
C GLY A 102 3.69 -0.08 -12.89
N PRO A 103 4.30 1.09 -13.16
CA PRO A 103 4.98 1.29 -14.44
C PRO A 103 6.21 0.39 -14.47
N PHE A 104 6.14 -0.72 -15.20
CA PHE A 104 7.29 -1.57 -15.47
C PHE A 104 8.46 -0.73 -16.01
N CYS A 105 9.68 -0.85 -15.47
CA CYS A 105 10.85 -0.40 -16.20
C CYS A 105 10.90 -1.10 -17.54
N TRP A 106 10.86 -0.32 -18.61
CA TRP A 106 10.92 -0.86 -19.96
C TRP A 106 12.30 -1.44 -20.33
N THR A 107 13.35 -1.00 -19.67
CA THR A 107 14.74 -1.39 -19.98
C THR A 107 15.17 -2.70 -19.30
N CYS A 108 14.41 -3.18 -18.32
CA CYS A 108 14.86 -4.22 -17.39
C CYS A 108 13.76 -5.05 -16.72
N GLY A 109 12.49 -4.66 -16.88
CA GLY A 109 11.44 -5.09 -15.96
C GLY A 109 11.42 -4.27 -14.66
N ASP A 110 12.57 -3.80 -14.15
CA ASP A 110 12.70 -2.73 -13.12
C ASP A 110 14.08 -2.02 -13.14
N ALA A 111 14.09 -0.66 -13.25
CA ALA A 111 15.18 0.36 -13.28
C ALA A 111 15.08 1.51 -14.29
N GLY A 112 14.54 2.64 -13.83
CA GLY A 112 14.88 3.96 -14.36
C GLY A 112 13.67 4.87 -14.42
N ASP A 113 13.59 5.80 -13.47
CA ASP A 113 12.52 6.77 -13.24
C ASP A 113 11.08 6.22 -13.28
N VAL A 114 10.46 6.08 -12.11
CA VAL A 114 9.04 5.74 -11.99
C VAL A 114 8.24 6.94 -12.48
N HIS A 115 7.64 6.81 -13.67
CA HIS A 115 6.72 7.80 -14.20
C HIS A 115 5.29 7.26 -14.07
N ASP A 116 4.34 8.11 -13.66
CA ASP A 116 2.94 7.68 -13.61
C ASP A 116 2.30 7.53 -15.01
N ILE A 117 1.02 7.15 -15.05
CA ILE A 117 0.27 6.98 -16.31
C ILE A 117 0.14 8.28 -17.14
N THR A 118 0.43 9.44 -16.53
CA THR A 118 0.44 10.76 -17.19
C THR A 118 1.85 11.22 -17.57
N GLY A 119 2.87 10.44 -17.22
CA GLY A 119 4.27 10.74 -17.49
C GLY A 119 4.92 11.66 -16.44
N GLU A 120 4.35 11.79 -15.24
CA GLU A 120 4.94 12.61 -14.16
C GLU A 120 5.96 11.80 -13.34
N TRP A 121 7.13 12.39 -13.07
CA TRP A 121 8.24 11.75 -12.34
C TRP A 121 7.90 11.56 -10.85
N ARG A 122 8.08 10.33 -10.35
CA ARG A 122 7.74 9.93 -8.96
C ARG A 122 8.93 9.43 -8.13
N GLY A 123 10.10 9.25 -8.73
CA GLY A 123 11.33 8.84 -8.02
C GLY A 123 12.16 7.79 -8.75
N GLU A 124 13.28 7.41 -8.14
CA GLU A 124 14.28 6.49 -8.69
C GLU A 124 13.98 5.03 -8.26
N CYS A 125 14.24 4.06 -9.13
CA CYS A 125 14.01 2.63 -8.83
C CYS A 125 15.16 2.00 -8.01
N ASP A 126 14.81 1.20 -6.99
CA ASP A 126 15.73 0.55 -6.02
C ASP A 126 16.57 -0.61 -6.59
N CYS A 127 16.22 -1.09 -7.77
CA CYS A 127 16.96 -2.04 -8.59
C CYS A 127 18.44 -1.65 -8.84
N LEU A 128 18.77 -0.36 -8.98
CA LEU A 128 20.16 0.10 -9.10
C LEU A 128 20.92 -0.10 -7.79
N SER A 129 20.26 0.14 -6.65
CA SER A 129 20.79 -0.14 -5.32
C SER A 129 21.07 -1.63 -5.11
N ALA A 130 20.18 -2.51 -5.61
CA ALA A 130 20.38 -3.96 -5.55
C ALA A 130 21.56 -4.43 -6.44
N GLN A 131 21.70 -3.88 -7.65
CA GLN A 131 22.86 -4.14 -8.51
C GLN A 131 24.16 -3.64 -7.87
N LEU A 132 24.15 -2.46 -7.23
CA LEU A 132 25.29 -1.92 -6.49
C LEU A 132 25.69 -2.81 -5.31
N ILE A 133 24.73 -3.39 -4.58
CA ILE A 133 25.01 -4.33 -3.49
C ILE A 133 25.67 -5.61 -4.03
N ASN A 134 25.16 -6.17 -5.13
CA ASN A 134 25.73 -7.37 -5.75
C ASN A 134 27.14 -7.12 -6.31
N ALA A 135 27.33 -6.01 -7.02
CA ALA A 135 28.64 -5.60 -7.53
C ALA A 135 29.65 -5.34 -6.40
N ASN A 136 29.20 -4.76 -5.28
CA ASN A 136 30.06 -4.60 -4.10
C ASN A 136 30.48 -5.95 -3.50
N ARG A 137 29.55 -6.92 -3.40
CA ARG A 137 29.86 -8.28 -2.94
C ARG A 137 30.85 -8.98 -3.86
N GLU A 138 30.66 -8.90 -5.16
CA GLU A 138 31.56 -9.49 -6.16
C GLU A 138 32.96 -8.84 -6.11
N ARG A 139 33.03 -7.50 -5.99
CA ARG A 139 34.29 -6.78 -5.79
C ARG A 139 35.02 -7.25 -4.52
N ASP A 140 34.30 -7.41 -3.42
CA ASP A 140 34.91 -7.79 -2.15
C ASP A 140 35.40 -9.25 -2.19
N GLN A 141 34.65 -10.14 -2.86
CA GLN A 141 35.09 -11.50 -3.16
C GLN A 141 36.37 -11.51 -4.01
N LEU A 142 36.40 -10.77 -5.11
CA LEU A 142 37.56 -10.69 -6.00
C LEU A 142 38.79 -10.07 -5.32
N LYS A 143 38.59 -9.13 -4.38
CA LYS A 143 39.69 -8.59 -3.57
C LYS A 143 40.28 -9.65 -2.64
N ALA A 144 39.44 -10.46 -2.00
CA ALA A 144 39.90 -11.56 -1.15
C ALA A 144 40.67 -12.61 -1.95
N GLU A 145 40.17 -12.97 -3.14
CA GLU A 145 40.83 -13.91 -4.04
C GLU A 145 42.17 -13.38 -4.56
N ASN A 146 42.25 -12.11 -4.98
CA ASN A 146 43.50 -11.51 -5.42
C ASN A 146 44.54 -11.47 -4.30
N GLU A 147 44.14 -11.18 -3.07
CA GLU A 147 45.06 -11.18 -1.94
C GLU A 147 45.59 -12.60 -1.62
N ALA A 148 44.73 -13.62 -1.71
CA ALA A 148 45.16 -15.02 -1.59
C ALA A 148 46.16 -15.39 -2.69
N LEU A 149 45.84 -15.06 -3.95
CA LEU A 149 46.73 -15.32 -5.09
C LEU A 149 48.05 -14.57 -5.00
N ARG A 150 48.06 -13.34 -4.45
CA ARG A 150 49.29 -12.56 -4.23
C ARG A 150 50.20 -13.26 -3.22
N LYS A 151 49.64 -13.71 -2.09
CA LYS A 151 50.39 -14.47 -1.07
C LYS A 151 50.95 -15.78 -1.64
N ASP A 152 50.14 -16.50 -2.40
CA ASP A 152 50.59 -17.72 -3.08
C ASP A 152 51.70 -17.43 -4.09
N ALA A 153 51.59 -16.36 -4.88
CA ALA A 153 52.61 -15.98 -5.84
C ALA A 153 53.94 -15.57 -5.17
N GLU A 154 53.89 -14.86 -4.03
CA GLU A 154 55.06 -14.53 -3.21
C GLU A 154 55.72 -15.79 -2.67
N ARG A 155 54.92 -16.71 -2.17
CA ARG A 155 55.36 -18.03 -1.71
C ARG A 155 56.01 -18.84 -2.83
N TYR A 156 55.42 -18.88 -4.03
CA TYR A 156 56.03 -19.53 -5.19
C TYR A 156 57.32 -18.83 -5.64
N ARG A 157 57.43 -17.50 -5.52
CA ARG A 157 58.65 -16.76 -5.84
C ARG A 157 59.79 -17.09 -4.87
N PHE A 158 59.48 -17.23 -3.58
CA PHE A 158 60.42 -17.69 -2.56
C PHE A 158 60.91 -19.12 -2.84
N VAL A 159 59.99 -20.02 -3.22
CA VAL A 159 60.33 -21.40 -3.59
C VAL A 159 61.20 -21.45 -4.87
N ARG A 160 61.03 -20.53 -5.82
CA ARG A 160 61.64 -20.61 -7.16
C ARG A 160 62.94 -19.81 -7.35
N ASN A 161 63.24 -18.82 -6.50
CA ASN A 161 64.43 -17.98 -6.65
C ASN A 161 65.28 -17.97 -5.36
N PRO A 162 66.27 -18.86 -5.21
CA PRO A 162 67.16 -18.87 -4.06
C PRO A 162 68.26 -17.77 -4.14
N ILE A 163 68.11 -16.79 -5.03
CA ILE A 163 69.16 -15.80 -5.27
C ILE A 163 69.05 -14.66 -4.27
N GLY A 164 69.90 -14.71 -3.25
CA GLY A 164 70.28 -13.55 -2.43
C GLY A 164 69.89 -13.62 -0.95
N THR A 165 69.08 -14.60 -0.53
CA THR A 165 68.79 -14.82 0.89
C THR A 165 69.64 -15.98 1.38
N SER A 166 70.47 -15.73 2.40
CA SER A 166 71.12 -16.75 3.23
C SER A 166 70.08 -17.49 4.09
N SER A 167 68.94 -17.86 3.50
CA SER A 167 67.84 -18.52 4.18
C SER A 167 68.12 -20.03 4.23
N PRO A 168 68.12 -20.66 5.41
CA PRO A 168 68.30 -22.10 5.57
C PRO A 168 67.15 -22.93 4.98
N LEU A 169 66.12 -22.27 4.43
CA LEU A 169 64.98 -22.86 3.72
C LEU A 169 65.19 -22.97 2.21
N ALA A 170 66.40 -22.70 1.70
CA ALA A 170 66.82 -23.08 0.36
C ALA A 170 66.94 -24.61 0.24
N ILE A 171 65.83 -25.34 0.43
CA ILE A 171 65.68 -26.77 0.14
C ILE A 171 65.57 -26.93 -1.40
N TRP A 172 66.55 -26.38 -2.10
CA TRP A 172 66.88 -26.70 -3.48
C TRP A 172 68.38 -26.98 -3.61
N ASN A 173 69.16 -26.74 -2.55
CA ASN A 173 70.56 -27.17 -2.48
C ASN A 173 70.68 -28.42 -1.60
N GLU A 174 70.74 -29.55 -2.30
CA GLU A 174 71.60 -30.68 -1.96
C GLU A 174 71.17 -31.58 -0.78
N GLY A 175 70.16 -32.41 -1.07
CA GLY A 175 70.23 -33.82 -0.65
C GLY A 175 69.70 -34.21 0.73
N LYS A 176 69.03 -33.33 1.47
CA LYS A 176 68.41 -33.71 2.76
C LYS A 176 66.95 -33.26 2.90
N MET A 177 66.08 -34.28 2.85
CA MET A 177 64.63 -34.36 3.15
C MET A 177 63.65 -33.49 2.34
N PRO A 178 62.76 -34.11 1.54
CA PRO A 178 61.54 -33.45 1.08
C PRO A 178 60.54 -33.34 2.24
N LEU A 179 60.17 -32.12 2.62
CA LEU A 179 59.03 -31.87 3.51
C LEU A 179 57.76 -31.80 2.66
N PHE A 180 56.76 -32.62 2.99
CA PHE A 180 55.50 -32.70 2.26
C PHE A 180 54.50 -31.63 2.74
N SER A 181 53.92 -30.92 1.75
CA SER A 181 52.70 -30.09 1.82
C SER A 181 52.57 -29.25 3.10
N SER A 182 51.78 -29.66 4.09
CA SER A 182 51.39 -28.83 5.23
C SER A 182 52.54 -28.34 6.11
N MET A 183 53.64 -29.10 6.20
CA MET A 183 54.82 -28.71 6.98
C MET A 183 55.65 -27.64 6.27
N ALA A 184 55.69 -27.67 4.93
CA ALA A 184 56.34 -26.65 4.11
C ALA A 184 55.48 -25.38 4.05
N ASP A 185 54.16 -25.50 4.16
CA ASP A 185 53.22 -24.38 4.29
C ASP A 185 53.49 -23.59 5.57
N ALA A 186 53.47 -24.25 6.73
CA ALA A 186 53.66 -23.60 8.03
C ALA A 186 55.02 -22.89 8.17
N VAL A 187 56.09 -23.48 7.64
CA VAL A 187 57.44 -22.91 7.72
C VAL A 187 57.60 -21.67 6.84
N VAL A 188 56.96 -21.66 5.67
CA VAL A 188 56.95 -20.46 4.80
C VAL A 188 56.11 -19.35 5.44
N ASP A 189 54.94 -19.67 5.99
CA ASP A 189 54.08 -18.70 6.65
C ASP A 189 54.78 -18.04 7.87
N GLU A 190 55.49 -18.82 8.69
CA GLU A 190 56.25 -18.30 9.83
C GLU A 190 57.41 -17.38 9.41
N PHE A 191 58.07 -17.69 8.28
CA PHE A 191 59.16 -16.87 7.77
C PHE A 191 58.64 -15.56 7.16
N MET A 192 57.56 -15.61 6.37
CA MET A 192 56.92 -14.41 5.81
C MET A 192 56.40 -13.48 6.90
N ALA A 193 55.88 -14.02 8.01
CA ALA A 193 55.45 -13.23 9.16
C ALA A 193 56.62 -12.50 9.84
N LYS A 194 57.81 -13.11 9.91
CA LYS A 194 59.03 -12.47 10.45
C LYS A 194 59.53 -11.35 9.54
N GLU A 195 59.62 -11.57 8.23
CA GLU A 195 60.04 -10.55 7.27
C GLU A 195 59.09 -9.34 7.24
N ALA A 196 57.77 -9.57 7.31
CA ALA A 196 56.78 -8.49 7.37
C ALA A 196 56.84 -7.66 8.67
N SER A 197 57.42 -8.20 9.74
CA SER A 197 57.60 -7.50 11.03
C SER A 197 58.89 -6.67 11.11
N HIS A 198 59.77 -6.78 10.11
CA HIS A 198 61.06 -6.10 10.05
C HIS A 198 61.15 -5.02 8.95
N GLY A 199 60.05 -4.71 8.24
CA GLY A 199 59.89 -3.52 7.38
C GLY A 199 59.13 -2.41 8.08
#